data_AF-A0A7W7S424-F1
#
_entry.id   AF-A0A7W7S424-F1
#
_cell.length_a   1.000
_cell.length_b   1.000
_cell.length_c   1.000
_cell.angle_alpha   90.00
_cell.angle_beta   90.00
_cell.angle_gamma   90.00
#
_symmetry.space_group_name_H-M   'P 1'
#
loop_
_entity.id
_entity.type
_entity.pdbx_description
1 polymer ?
#
loop_
_entity_poly.entity_id
_entity_poly.type
_entity_poly.pdbx_seq_one_letter_code
_entity_poly.pdbx_strand_id
1 'polypeptide(L)' 'MDALIARSRRQVAPGAVHVPDWLSAARQRELVAACRQWACGGSGCPQVG' A
#
# COMPACT_ATOMS: atom_id res chain seq x y z
N MET A 1 14.60 16.59 21.83
CA MET A 1 13.48 16.28 22.76
C MET A 1 12.30 15.99 21.86
N ASP A 2 12.41 14.87 21.15
CA ASP A 2 11.52 14.49 20.07
C ASP A 2 10.28 13.85 20.67
N ALA A 3 9.11 14.41 20.38
CA ALA A 3 7.86 13.83 20.81
C ALA A 3 7.70 12.45 20.14
N LEU A 4 7.98 11.38 20.90
CA LEU A 4 7.73 9.97 20.57
C LEU A 4 6.23 9.63 20.60
N ILE A 5 5.38 10.54 20.13
CA ILE A 5 3.95 10.27 19.99
C ILE A 5 3.76 9.64 18.61
N ALA A 6 3.58 8.32 18.58
CA ALA A 6 3.32 7.58 17.36
C ALA A 6 2.11 8.19 16.64
N ARG A 7 2.30 8.68 15.40
CA ARG A 7 1.19 9.15 14.57
C ARG A 7 0.21 8.00 14.39
N SER A 8 -1.03 8.22 14.83
CA SER A 8 -2.12 7.29 14.60
C SER A 8 -2.27 7.06 13.09
N ARG A 9 -2.24 5.80 12.66
CA ARG A 9 -2.35 5.43 11.24
C ARG A 9 -3.69 5.95 10.71
N ARG A 10 -3.64 6.96 9.82
CA ARG A 10 -4.85 7.50 9.19
C ARG A 10 -5.27 6.58 8.06
N GLN A 11 -6.46 5.98 8.19
CA GLN A 11 -7.09 5.23 7.12
C GLN A 11 -7.82 6.21 6.20
N VAL A 12 -7.30 6.40 4.98
CA VAL A 12 -7.93 7.27 3.97
C VAL A 12 -9.20 6.62 3.41
N ALA A 13 -9.14 5.31 3.16
CA ALA A 13 -10.27 4.41 2.88
C ALA A 13 -9.82 2.96 3.13
N PRO A 14 -10.74 1.99 3.28
CA PRO A 14 -10.38 0.57 3.39
C PRO A 14 -9.52 0.13 2.19
N GLY A 15 -8.31 -0.36 2.45
CA GLY A 15 -7.39 -0.84 1.40
C GLY A 15 -6.66 0.24 0.58
N ALA A 16 -6.75 1.51 0.95
CA ALA A 16 -6.02 2.58 0.28
C ALA A 16 -4.51 2.52 0.56
N VAL A 17 -3.70 2.51 -0.51
CA VAL A 17 -2.24 2.58 -0.46
C VAL A 17 -1.80 3.94 -1.00
N HIS A 18 -0.91 4.63 -0.29
CA HIS A 18 -0.29 5.85 -0.80
C HIS A 18 0.70 5.50 -1.90
N VAL A 19 0.50 6.07 -3.07
CA VAL A 19 1.39 5.86 -4.21
C VAL A 19 2.05 7.19 -4.60
N PRO A 20 3.37 7.23 -4.82
CA PRO A 20 4.05 8.45 -5.23
C PRO A 20 3.64 8.92 -6.63
N ASP A 21 3.55 10.23 -6.81
CA ASP A 21 3.16 10.90 -8.07
C ASP A 21 4.28 10.94 -9.11
N TRP A 22 5.54 10.76 -8.70
CA TRP A 22 6.70 10.66 -9.59
C TRP A 22 6.77 9.35 -10.39
N LEU A 23 5.95 8.34 -10.03
CA LEU A 23 5.81 7.10 -10.79
C LEU A 23 4.74 7.27 -11.88
N SER A 24 5.01 6.73 -13.07
CA SER A 24 3.96 6.62 -14.09
C SER A 24 2.80 5.75 -13.57
N ALA A 25 1.58 6.00 -14.05
CA ALA A 25 0.39 5.27 -13.60
C ALA A 25 0.52 3.75 -13.73
N ALA A 26 1.32 3.25 -14.69
CA ALA A 26 1.63 1.83 -14.83
C ALA A 26 2.44 1.31 -13.62
N ARG A 27 3.53 2.00 -13.27
CA ARG A 27 4.37 1.64 -12.12
C ARG A 27 3.66 1.81 -10.78
N GLN A 28 2.77 2.78 -10.68
CA GLN A 28 1.91 2.97 -9.52
C GLN A 28 1.03 1.73 -9.26
N ARG A 29 0.41 1.17 -10.32
CA ARG A 29 -0.44 -0.03 -10.22
C ARG A 29 0.37 -1.27 -9.82
N GLU A 30 1.57 -1.45 -10.39
CA GLU A 30 2.48 -2.53 -10.02
C GLU A 30 2.84 -2.49 -8.53
N LEU A 31 3.14 -1.30 -8.00
CA LEU A 31 3.46 -1.12 -6.58
C LEU A 31 2.26 -1.47 -5.69
N VAL A 32 1.06 -1.02 -6.03
CA VAL A 32 -0.17 -1.36 -5.30
C VAL A 32 -0.44 -2.86 -5.31
N ALA A 33 -0.24 -3.53 -6.45
CA ALA A 33 -0.40 -4.97 -6.55
C ALA A 33 0.58 -5.73 -5.64
N ALA A 34 1.85 -5.34 -5.65
CA ALA A 34 2.88 -5.91 -4.78
C ALA A 34 2.56 -5.70 -3.29
N CYS A 35 2.14 -4.48 -2.90
CA CYS A 35 1.76 -4.18 -1.52
C CYS A 35 0.54 -5.01 -1.06
N ARG A 36 -0.45 -5.24 -1.93
CA ARG A 36 -1.61 -6.10 -1.62
C ARG A 36 -1.19 -7.56 -1.44
N GLN A 37 -0.31 -8.06 -2.30
CA GLN A 37 0.21 -9.42 -2.20
C GLN A 37 0.98 -9.64 -0.89
N TRP A 38 1.80 -8.67 -0.48
CA TRP A 38 2.49 -8.70 0.80
C TRP A 38 1.53 -8.63 2.00
N ALA A 39 0.52 -7.75 1.95
CA ALA A 39 -0.42 -7.56 3.05
C ALA A 39 -1.36 -8.76 3.28
N CYS A 40 -1.61 -9.58 2.26
CA CYS A 40 -2.49 -10.74 2.35
C CYS A 40 -1.84 -12.01 2.93
N GLY A 41 -0.55 -11.98 3.35
CA GLY A 41 0.02 -13.04 4.20
C GLY A 41 0.24 -14.42 3.55
N GLY A 42 0.02 -14.58 2.25
CA GLY A 42 0.31 -15.82 1.51
C GLY A 42 -0.93 -16.63 1.07
N SER A 43 -0.79 -17.23 -0.11
CA SER A 43 -1.63 -18.27 -0.74
C SER A 43 -3.09 -17.96 -1.12
N GLY A 44 -3.65 -16.80 -0.77
CA GLY A 44 -5.10 -16.58 -0.86
C GLY A 44 -5.66 -15.65 -1.93
N CYS A 45 -4.87 -15.09 -2.87
CA CYS A 45 -5.41 -14.12 -3.84
C CYS A 45 -5.24 -14.53 -5.30
N PRO A 46 -6.27 -14.29 -6.15
CA PRO A 46 -6.19 -14.55 -7.57
C PRO A 46 -5.14 -13.63 -8.21
N GLN A 47 -4.17 -14.24 -8.88
CA GLN A 47 -3.26 -13.56 -9.79
C GLN A 47 -4.08 -12.90 -10.90
N VAL A 48 -4.25 -11.59 -10.80
CA VAL A 48 -4.78 -10.78 -11.89
C VAL A 48 -3.71 -10.73 -12.98
N GLY A 49 -3.93 -11.52 -14.03
CA GLY A 49 -3.21 -11.41 -15.30
C GLY A 49 -3.64 -10.17 -16.08
#